data_AF-A0A1Y2CP59-F1
#
_entry.id   AF-A0A1Y2CP59-F1
#
_cell.length_a   1.000
_cell.length_b   1.000
_cell.length_c   1.000
_cell.angle_alpha   90.00
_cell.angle_beta   90.00
_cell.angle_gamma   90.00
#
_symmetry.space_group_name_H-M   'P 1'
#
loop_
_entity.id
_entity.type
_entity.pdbx_description
1 polymer ?
#
loop_
_entity_poly.entity_id
_entity_poly.type
_entity_poly.pdbx_seq_one_letter_code
_entity_poly.pdbx_strand_id
1 'polypeptide(L)'
;MTTSNSTSTSNDDSFINLVRQVNRIEVLTAICVALIQVLLLGMVTSLEYRFYKTFKRVINPINVYLLLVILFHSLYLIVYYQADYGAELRSVLGLYYSSVVLTILFEISLMLYSWNRGYPVITAVVPKWLLFWIRGYICVYIVIQISFGSCVIAQLAMLALYNGPSEIESKINYVANLLDQVFVALLIAFDAFTLFCYIRYVTSLKKLGTDAALVRKLTILSRFGIFSCLWIVGWQLFTFVPYYIYQFGGTLPNITLLSLSTVFELAPFLYTFVQILMKWVLYLNRESVEGTARSCESGAKDSNVSGRKASDRKTSDPQKTGMPLRLSDTDAKTSTTNNATIGRFTNNLKE
;
A
#
# COMPACT_ATOMS: atom_id res chain seq x y z
N MET A 1 45.86 24.07 42.16
CA MET A 1 45.07 22.83 42.04
C MET A 1 43.67 23.22 41.58
N THR A 2 43.18 22.55 40.53
CA THR A 2 41.79 22.49 40.02
C THR A 2 41.10 23.77 39.55
N THR A 3 41.18 24.03 38.24
CA THR A 3 40.14 24.71 37.45
C THR A 3 40.03 24.05 36.07
N SER A 4 39.15 23.06 35.94
CA SER A 4 38.68 22.55 34.65
C SER A 4 37.35 21.82 34.86
N ASN A 5 36.22 22.51 34.62
CA ASN A 5 34.90 21.86 34.57
C ASN A 5 33.84 22.63 33.77
N SER A 6 34.22 23.57 32.89
CA SER A 6 33.26 24.43 32.14
C SER A 6 33.10 24.08 30.66
N THR A 7 33.73 23.00 30.16
CA THR A 7 33.76 22.67 28.72
C THR A 7 32.79 21.56 28.31
N SER A 8 32.18 20.83 29.26
CA SER A 8 31.25 19.73 28.94
C SER A 8 29.83 20.22 28.61
N THR A 9 29.34 21.26 29.30
CA THR A 9 27.97 21.78 29.11
C THR A 9 27.75 22.47 27.76
N SER A 10 28.76 23.12 27.18
CA SER A 10 28.61 23.83 25.89
C SER A 10 28.39 22.89 24.70
N ASN A 11 28.92 21.67 24.76
CA ASN A 11 28.83 20.72 23.65
C ASN A 11 27.45 20.05 23.61
N ASP A 12 26.86 19.73 24.76
CA ASP A 12 25.53 19.11 24.84
C ASP A 12 24.42 20.06 24.37
N ASP A 13 24.49 21.33 24.76
CA ASP A 13 23.55 22.36 24.30
C ASP A 13 23.63 22.58 22.78
N SER A 14 24.84 22.50 22.20
CA SER A 14 25.02 22.63 20.75
C SER A 14 24.39 21.47 19.98
N PHE A 15 24.49 20.24 20.52
CA PHE A 15 23.92 19.05 19.90
C PHE A 15 22.39 19.01 20.01
N ILE A 16 21.83 19.37 21.17
CA ILE A 16 20.37 19.46 21.35
C ILE A 16 19.77 20.48 20.40
N ASN A 17 20.43 21.63 20.23
CA ASN A 17 19.98 22.65 19.27
C ASN A 17 20.06 22.16 17.82
N LEU A 18 21.10 21.40 17.46
CA LEU A 18 21.21 20.77 16.15
C LEU A 18 20.06 19.79 15.90
N VAL A 19 19.78 18.87 16.84
CA VAL A 19 18.66 17.91 16.74
C VAL A 19 17.34 18.63 16.55
N ARG A 20 17.07 19.69 17.33
CA ARG A 20 15.85 20.49 17.19
C ARG A 20 15.73 21.14 15.81
N GLN A 21 16.83 21.64 15.26
CA GLN A 21 16.84 22.22 13.91
C GLN A 21 16.59 21.15 12.84
N VAL A 22 17.22 19.98 12.95
CA VAL A 22 17.03 18.86 12.02
C VAL A 22 15.57 18.40 12.04
N ASN A 23 15.00 18.14 13.22
CA ASN A 23 13.60 17.74 13.37
C ASN A 23 12.63 18.76 12.72
N ARG A 24 12.92 20.07 12.88
CA ARG A 24 12.11 21.12 12.24
C ARG A 24 12.20 21.08 10.72
N ILE A 25 13.40 20.83 10.17
CA ILE A 25 13.62 20.68 8.72
C ILE A 25 12.90 19.43 8.20
N GLU A 26 12.92 18.32 8.95
CA GLU A 26 12.22 17.09 8.58
C GLU A 26 10.71 17.28 8.54
N VAL A 27 10.13 17.95 9.55
CA VAL A 27 8.69 18.27 9.58
C VAL A 27 8.31 19.14 8.39
N LEU A 28 9.07 20.21 8.10
CA LEU A 28 8.80 21.07 6.95
C LEU A 28 8.94 20.31 5.63
N THR A 29 9.97 19.47 5.51
CA THR A 29 10.16 18.59 4.35
C THR A 29 8.98 17.64 4.19
N ALA A 30 8.54 16.98 5.27
CA ALA A 30 7.42 16.06 5.27
C ALA A 30 6.12 16.73 4.81
N ILE A 31 5.82 17.94 5.31
CA ILE A 31 4.65 18.72 4.88
C ILE A 31 4.74 19.06 3.40
N CYS A 32 5.87 19.67 2.96
CA CYS A 32 6.06 20.08 1.56
C CYS A 32 5.96 18.90 0.60
N VAL A 33 6.64 17.80 0.91
CA VAL A 33 6.66 16.59 0.08
C VAL A 33 5.27 15.94 0.06
N ALA A 34 4.60 15.82 1.20
CA ALA A 34 3.24 15.27 1.25
C ALA A 34 2.25 16.10 0.43
N LEU A 35 2.31 17.43 0.50
CA LEU A 35 1.47 18.31 -0.32
C LEU A 35 1.73 18.09 -1.81
N ILE A 36 3.00 18.04 -2.23
CA ILE A 36 3.36 17.76 -3.63
C ILE A 36 2.82 16.37 -4.05
N GLN A 37 2.98 15.35 -3.22
CA GLN A 37 2.52 14.00 -3.52
C GLN A 37 0.99 13.89 -3.62
N VAL A 38 0.26 14.56 -2.72
CA VAL A 38 -1.21 14.64 -2.77
C VAL A 38 -1.66 15.38 -4.02
N LEU A 39 -1.00 16.48 -4.39
CA LEU A 39 -1.29 17.21 -5.63
C LEU A 39 -1.04 16.36 -6.87
N LEU A 40 0.08 15.65 -6.95
CA LEU A 40 0.39 14.76 -8.06
C LEU A 40 -0.60 13.59 -8.14
N LEU A 41 -0.90 12.95 -7.01
CA LEU A 41 -1.91 11.88 -6.95
C LEU A 41 -3.28 12.39 -7.36
N GLY A 42 -3.69 13.57 -6.88
CA GLY A 42 -4.92 14.25 -7.25
C GLY A 42 -4.97 14.56 -8.74
N MET A 43 -3.87 15.05 -9.31
CA MET A 43 -3.73 15.29 -10.75
C MET A 43 -3.96 13.99 -11.55
N VAL A 44 -3.22 12.92 -11.25
CA VAL A 44 -3.36 11.63 -11.97
C VAL A 44 -4.79 11.10 -11.85
N THR A 45 -5.37 11.19 -10.66
CA THR A 45 -6.72 10.70 -10.33
C THR A 45 -7.80 11.54 -11.03
N SER A 46 -7.58 12.84 -11.18
CA SER A 46 -8.48 13.74 -11.94
C SER A 46 -8.46 13.45 -13.44
N LEU A 47 -7.30 13.10 -13.99
CA LEU A 47 -7.18 12.68 -15.39
C LEU A 47 -7.92 11.36 -15.63
N GLU A 48 -7.80 10.40 -14.72
CA GLU A 48 -8.60 9.16 -14.76
C GLU A 48 -10.10 9.45 -14.72
N TYR A 49 -10.55 10.36 -13.84
CA TYR A 49 -11.96 10.74 -13.74
C TYR A 49 -12.49 11.33 -15.05
N ARG A 50 -11.76 12.28 -15.65
CA ARG A 50 -12.15 12.92 -16.91
C ARG A 50 -12.38 11.91 -18.02
N PHE A 51 -11.58 10.84 -18.04
CA PHE A 51 -11.69 9.79 -19.02
C PHE A 51 -12.91 8.87 -18.77
N TYR A 52 -13.05 8.36 -17.55
CA TYR A 52 -14.07 7.34 -17.25
C TYR A 52 -15.44 7.89 -16.89
N LYS A 53 -15.51 9.17 -16.51
CA LYS A 53 -16.71 9.85 -15.98
C LYS A 53 -17.40 9.05 -14.85
N THR A 54 -16.65 8.22 -14.14
CA THR A 54 -17.18 7.29 -13.14
C THR A 54 -16.37 7.36 -11.85
N PHE A 55 -16.97 7.91 -10.81
CA PHE A 55 -16.32 8.12 -9.51
C PHE A 55 -15.90 6.80 -8.83
N LYS A 56 -16.65 5.71 -9.04
CA LYS A 56 -16.31 4.37 -8.52
C LYS A 56 -14.96 3.84 -9.01
N ARG A 57 -14.50 4.28 -10.19
CA ARG A 57 -13.22 3.84 -10.75
C ARG A 57 -12.05 4.69 -10.24
N VAL A 58 -12.36 5.89 -9.79
CA VAL A 58 -11.43 6.88 -9.22
C VAL A 58 -11.15 6.57 -7.76
N ILE A 59 -12.19 6.21 -6.98
CA ILE A 59 -12.03 5.66 -5.62
C ILE A 59 -11.79 4.15 -5.72
N ASN A 60 -10.68 3.78 -6.34
CA ASN A 60 -10.17 2.41 -6.30
C ASN A 60 -9.36 2.23 -5.01
N PRO A 61 -9.46 1.07 -4.33
CA PRO A 61 -8.59 0.69 -3.21
C PRO A 61 -7.11 1.11 -3.37
N ILE A 62 -6.51 0.97 -4.55
CA ILE A 62 -5.11 1.36 -4.80
C ILE A 62 -4.87 2.86 -4.54
N ASN A 63 -5.78 3.74 -4.98
CA ASN A 63 -5.65 5.18 -4.80
C ASN A 63 -5.88 5.58 -3.34
N VAL A 64 -6.86 4.93 -2.70
CA VAL A 64 -7.18 5.16 -1.29
C VAL A 64 -5.98 4.76 -0.43
N TYR A 65 -5.45 3.54 -0.58
CA TYR A 65 -4.30 3.12 0.22
C TYR A 65 -3.05 3.96 -0.06
N LEU A 66 -2.80 4.37 -1.30
CA LEU A 66 -1.68 5.26 -1.60
C LEU A 66 -1.83 6.62 -0.91
N LEU A 67 -3.03 7.19 -0.89
CA LEU A 67 -3.31 8.41 -0.15
C LEU A 67 -3.11 8.21 1.36
N LEU A 68 -3.60 7.10 1.91
CA LEU A 68 -3.42 6.77 3.33
C LEU A 68 -1.95 6.60 3.71
N VAL A 69 -1.14 5.96 2.87
CA VAL A 69 0.33 5.85 3.07
C VAL A 69 0.97 7.24 3.15
N ILE A 70 0.61 8.17 2.25
CA ILE A 70 1.15 9.54 2.27
C ILE A 70 0.70 10.29 3.52
N LEU A 71 -0.59 10.20 3.86
CA LEU A 71 -1.17 10.94 4.98
C LEU A 71 -0.65 10.42 6.33
N PHE A 72 -0.67 9.11 6.56
CA PHE A 72 -0.24 8.54 7.82
C PHE A 72 1.27 8.70 8.04
N HIS A 73 2.10 8.55 7.00
CA HIS A 73 3.54 8.80 7.12
C HIS A 73 3.85 10.26 7.48
N SER A 74 3.22 11.21 6.77
CA SER A 74 3.46 12.63 7.01
C SER A 74 2.93 13.08 8.38
N LEU A 75 1.74 12.65 8.76
CA LEU A 75 1.19 12.94 10.09
C LEU A 75 2.03 12.31 11.20
N TYR A 76 2.51 11.07 11.01
CA TYR A 76 3.41 10.42 11.96
C TYR A 76 4.65 11.29 12.21
N LEU A 77 5.36 11.70 11.17
CA LEU A 77 6.58 12.52 11.30
C LEU A 77 6.27 13.87 11.97
N ILE A 78 5.18 14.54 11.57
CA ILE A 78 4.78 15.83 12.16
C ILE A 78 4.56 15.67 13.66
N VAL A 79 3.78 14.67 14.06
CA VAL A 79 3.40 14.46 15.46
C VAL A 79 4.60 13.98 16.29
N TYR A 80 5.39 13.05 15.76
CA TYR A 80 6.58 12.52 16.43
C TYR A 80 7.60 13.61 16.73
N TYR A 81 7.89 14.48 15.75
CA TYR A 81 8.90 15.53 15.89
C TYR A 81 8.41 16.81 16.57
N GLN A 82 7.10 17.01 16.70
CA GLN A 82 6.54 18.10 17.50
C GLN A 82 6.49 17.81 18.99
N ALA A 83 6.80 16.59 19.42
CA ALA A 83 6.92 16.26 20.83
C ALA A 83 8.15 16.98 21.44
N ASP A 84 7.95 18.23 21.87
CA ASP A 84 8.98 19.03 22.53
C ASP A 84 9.18 18.52 23.97
N TYR A 85 10.41 18.09 24.28
CA TYR A 85 10.80 17.65 25.61
C TYR A 85 10.70 18.74 26.69
N GLY A 86 10.52 20.01 26.31
CA GLY A 86 10.23 21.12 27.22
C GLY A 86 8.75 21.30 27.58
N ALA A 87 7.83 20.58 26.95
CA ALA A 87 6.39 20.71 27.18
C ALA A 87 5.89 19.90 28.39
N GLU A 88 4.65 20.14 28.82
CA GLU A 88 4.01 19.33 29.85
C GLU A 88 4.00 17.84 29.47
N LEU A 89 4.38 16.97 30.41
CA LEU A 89 4.50 15.52 30.21
C LEU A 89 3.26 14.90 29.55
N ARG A 90 2.05 15.34 29.93
CA ARG A 90 0.78 14.85 29.35
C ARG A 90 0.68 15.13 27.85
N SER A 91 1.11 16.32 27.42
CA SER A 91 1.10 16.72 26.01
C SER A 91 2.11 15.92 25.20
N VAL A 92 3.31 15.72 25.75
CA VAL A 92 4.37 14.90 25.12
C VAL A 92 3.90 13.45 24.94
N LEU A 93 3.34 12.85 26.00
CA LEU A 93 2.79 11.49 25.94
C LEU A 93 1.63 11.38 24.94
N GLY A 94 0.73 12.37 24.89
CA GLY A 94 -0.38 12.40 23.95
C GLY A 94 0.08 12.43 22.48
N LEU A 95 1.10 13.24 22.18
CA LEU A 95 1.71 13.27 20.85
C LEU A 95 2.40 11.93 20.54
N TYR A 96 3.13 11.35 21.50
CA TYR A 96 3.80 10.06 21.29
C TYR A 96 2.81 8.90 21.08
N TYR A 97 1.70 8.85 21.82
CA TYR A 97 0.64 7.87 21.55
C TYR A 97 0.05 8.04 20.15
N SER A 98 -0.17 9.28 19.74
CA SER A 98 -0.70 9.59 18.42
C SER A 98 0.27 9.19 17.31
N SER A 99 1.58 9.41 17.49
CA SER A 99 2.59 8.99 16.53
C SER A 99 2.63 7.47 16.38
N VAL A 100 2.61 6.71 17.48
CA VAL A 100 2.56 5.23 17.46
C VAL A 100 1.36 4.72 16.67
N VAL A 101 0.16 5.27 16.90
CA VAL A 101 -1.05 4.90 16.16
C VAL A 101 -0.90 5.21 14.66
N LEU A 102 -0.35 6.38 14.32
CA LEU A 102 -0.13 6.77 12.93
C LEU A 102 0.89 5.86 12.22
N THR A 103 1.96 5.45 12.90
CA THR A 103 2.94 4.48 12.36
C THR A 103 2.27 3.14 12.03
N ILE A 104 1.44 2.61 12.94
CA ILE A 104 0.71 1.35 12.73
C ILE A 104 -0.22 1.46 11.51
N LEU A 105 -0.98 2.56 11.43
CA LEU A 105 -1.89 2.82 10.32
C LEU A 105 -1.13 2.97 8.99
N PHE A 106 0.04 3.60 9.01
CA PHE A 106 0.94 3.70 7.88
C PHE A 106 1.40 2.31 7.41
N GLU A 107 1.94 1.48 8.30
CA GLU A 107 2.46 0.15 7.97
C GLU A 107 1.38 -0.82 7.48
N ILE A 108 0.19 -0.77 8.07
CA ILE A 108 -0.98 -1.53 7.58
C ILE A 108 -1.38 -1.05 6.19
N SER A 109 -1.44 0.27 5.98
CA SER A 109 -1.79 0.85 4.69
C SER A 109 -0.77 0.50 3.61
N LEU A 110 0.52 0.45 3.97
CA LEU A 110 1.62 0.06 3.08
C LEU A 110 1.48 -1.41 2.65
N MET A 111 1.24 -2.32 3.59
CA MET A 111 1.01 -3.74 3.29
C MET A 111 -0.23 -3.94 2.40
N LEU A 112 -1.35 -3.29 2.73
CA LEU A 112 -2.58 -3.38 1.95
C LEU A 112 -2.42 -2.76 0.55
N TYR A 113 -1.67 -1.67 0.43
CA TYR A 113 -1.31 -1.07 -0.85
C TYR A 113 -0.51 -2.06 -1.70
N SER A 114 0.58 -2.61 -1.15
CA SER A 114 1.46 -3.57 -1.82
C SER A 114 0.69 -4.82 -2.25
N TRP A 115 -0.20 -5.33 -1.41
CA TRP A 115 -1.10 -6.44 -1.76
C TRP A 115 -2.02 -6.09 -2.93
N ASN A 116 -2.78 -5.00 -2.85
CA ASN A 116 -3.74 -4.65 -3.91
C ASN A 116 -3.05 -4.34 -5.25
N ARG A 117 -1.87 -3.73 -5.20
CA ARG A 117 -1.02 -3.48 -6.38
C ARG A 117 -0.47 -4.79 -6.95
N GLY A 118 0.06 -5.68 -6.09
CA GLY A 118 0.68 -6.94 -6.49
C GLY A 118 -0.32 -8.01 -6.93
N TYR A 119 -1.55 -7.96 -6.42
CA TYR A 119 -2.57 -8.97 -6.61
C TYR A 119 -2.75 -9.42 -8.08
N PRO A 120 -2.87 -8.52 -9.08
CA PRO A 120 -3.01 -8.93 -10.48
C PRO A 120 -1.84 -9.79 -10.98
N VAL A 121 -0.62 -9.48 -10.55
CA VAL A 121 0.57 -10.25 -10.95
C VAL A 121 0.65 -11.56 -10.18
N ILE A 122 0.39 -11.53 -8.87
CA ILE A 122 0.40 -12.73 -8.02
C ILE A 122 -0.62 -13.75 -8.54
N THR A 123 -1.85 -13.32 -8.87
CA THR A 123 -2.89 -14.21 -9.42
C THR A 123 -2.53 -14.82 -10.77
N ALA A 124 -1.64 -14.18 -11.54
CA ALA A 124 -1.17 -14.70 -12.82
C ALA A 124 -0.04 -15.72 -12.67
N VAL A 125 0.67 -15.70 -11.53
CA VAL A 125 1.86 -16.54 -11.29
C VAL A 125 1.56 -17.72 -10.37
N VAL A 126 0.65 -17.53 -9.42
CA VAL A 126 0.47 -18.39 -8.26
C VAL A 126 -0.90 -19.09 -8.30
N PRO A 127 -1.00 -20.37 -7.90
CA PRO A 127 -2.28 -21.07 -7.86
C PRO A 127 -3.25 -20.47 -6.83
N LYS A 128 -4.55 -20.57 -7.10
CA LYS A 128 -5.61 -19.95 -6.29
C LYS A 128 -5.62 -20.38 -4.82
N TRP A 129 -5.25 -21.62 -4.51
CA TRP A 129 -5.21 -22.12 -3.12
C TRP A 129 -4.14 -21.39 -2.29
N LEU A 130 -3.03 -20.94 -2.89
CA LEU A 130 -2.00 -20.19 -2.18
C LEU A 130 -2.45 -18.75 -1.87
N LEU A 131 -3.36 -18.18 -2.67
CA LEU A 131 -3.93 -16.85 -2.40
C LEU A 131 -4.71 -16.81 -1.07
N PHE A 132 -5.33 -17.92 -0.67
CA PHE A 132 -5.98 -18.04 0.63
C PHE A 132 -4.98 -17.88 1.77
N TRP A 133 -3.85 -18.59 1.70
CA TRP A 133 -2.77 -18.50 2.69
C TRP A 133 -2.15 -17.11 2.77
N ILE A 134 -1.96 -16.43 1.63
CA ILE A 134 -1.42 -15.06 1.62
C ILE A 134 -2.39 -14.07 2.29
N ARG A 135 -3.70 -14.26 2.17
CA ARG A 135 -4.66 -13.42 2.92
C ARG A 135 -4.56 -13.66 4.43
N GLY A 136 -4.46 -14.93 4.85
CA GLY A 136 -4.23 -15.28 6.25
C GLY A 136 -2.95 -14.66 6.79
N TYR A 137 -1.89 -14.68 5.98
CA TYR A 137 -0.61 -14.04 6.29
C TYR A 137 -0.76 -12.52 6.54
N ILE A 138 -1.49 -11.81 5.68
CA ILE A 138 -1.75 -10.36 5.87
C ILE A 138 -2.55 -10.12 7.16
N CYS A 139 -3.53 -10.97 7.48
CA CYS A 139 -4.27 -10.86 8.73
C CYS A 139 -3.35 -11.03 9.96
N VAL A 140 -2.46 -12.04 9.93
CA VAL A 140 -1.48 -12.27 11.01
C VAL A 140 -0.55 -11.06 11.16
N TYR A 141 -0.07 -10.50 10.05
CA TYR A 141 0.74 -9.28 10.05
C TYR A 141 0.03 -8.11 10.74
N ILE A 142 -1.25 -7.86 10.42
CA ILE A 142 -2.04 -6.77 11.03
C ILE A 142 -2.20 -7.00 12.54
N VAL A 143 -2.46 -8.24 12.97
CA VAL A 143 -2.61 -8.58 14.40
C VAL A 143 -1.29 -8.35 15.14
N ILE A 144 -0.16 -8.75 14.56
CA ILE A 144 1.16 -8.52 15.16
C ILE A 144 1.45 -7.03 15.28
N GLN A 145 1.14 -6.23 14.25
CA GLN A 145 1.30 -4.78 14.27
C GLN A 145 0.49 -4.09 15.38
N ILE A 146 -0.78 -4.46 15.53
CA ILE A 146 -1.65 -3.94 16.59
C ILE A 146 -1.12 -4.38 17.97
N SER A 147 -0.62 -5.61 18.09
CA SER A 147 -0.05 -6.14 19.33
C SER A 147 1.22 -5.38 19.72
N PHE A 148 2.12 -5.13 18.76
CA PHE A 148 3.32 -4.33 18.94
C PHE A 148 2.97 -2.93 19.45
N GLY A 149 2.06 -2.24 18.76
CA GLY A 149 1.58 -0.92 19.16
C GLY A 149 1.00 -0.89 20.57
N SER A 150 0.22 -1.90 20.93
CA SER A 150 -0.35 -2.03 22.28
C SER A 150 0.73 -2.21 23.34
N CYS A 151 1.80 -2.96 23.05
CA CYS A 151 2.96 -3.08 23.95
C CYS A 151 3.70 -1.76 24.12
N VAL A 152 3.94 -1.01 23.04
CA VAL A 152 4.60 0.31 23.10
C VAL A 152 3.76 1.30 23.91
N ILE A 153 2.44 1.33 23.68
CA ILE A 153 1.51 2.16 24.46
C ILE A 153 1.54 1.78 25.94
N ALA A 154 1.53 0.48 26.25
CA ALA A 154 1.60 0.01 27.63
C ALA A 154 2.94 0.39 28.30
N GLN A 155 4.05 0.31 27.57
CA GLN A 155 5.37 0.74 28.06
C GLN A 155 5.38 2.23 28.43
N LEU A 156 4.85 3.08 27.56
CA LEU A 156 4.76 4.53 27.79
C LEU A 156 3.84 4.85 28.99
N ALA A 157 2.73 4.13 29.14
CA ALA A 157 1.84 4.28 30.28
C ALA A 157 2.54 3.91 31.59
N MET A 158 3.32 2.82 31.58
CA MET A 158 4.11 2.42 32.75
C MET A 158 5.17 3.46 33.10
N LEU A 159 5.88 4.01 32.12
CA LEU A 159 6.86 5.08 32.34
C LEU A 159 6.21 6.35 32.93
N ALA A 160 4.97 6.66 32.53
CA ALA A 160 4.23 7.80 33.04
C ALA A 160 3.69 7.61 34.47
N LEU A 161 3.37 6.37 34.85
CA LEU A 161 2.78 6.02 36.14
C LEU A 161 3.83 5.68 37.20
N TYR A 162 4.97 5.14 36.78
CA TYR A 162 6.04 4.69 37.67
C TYR A 162 7.32 5.50 37.42
N ASN A 163 7.78 6.22 38.44
CA ASN A 163 9.05 6.97 38.40
C ASN A 163 10.25 6.02 38.57
N GLY A 164 10.40 5.03 37.68
CA GLY A 164 11.57 4.15 37.67
C GLY A 164 11.38 2.83 36.91
N PRO A 165 12.48 2.18 36.52
CA PRO A 165 12.45 0.92 35.78
C PRO A 165 11.80 -0.16 36.63
N SER A 166 10.66 -0.68 36.17
CA SER A 166 9.99 -1.82 36.79
C SER A 166 10.34 -3.13 36.07
N GLU A 167 10.33 -4.25 36.77
CA GLU A 167 10.45 -5.58 36.13
C GLU A 167 9.36 -5.84 35.07
N ILE A 168 8.22 -5.16 35.20
CA ILE A 168 7.12 -5.24 34.25
C ILE A 168 7.47 -4.48 32.96
N GLU A 169 8.05 -3.27 33.09
CA GLU A 169 8.51 -2.48 31.95
C GLU A 169 9.57 -3.22 31.13
N SER A 170 10.54 -3.87 31.79
CA SER A 170 11.58 -4.63 31.09
C SER A 170 11.01 -5.82 30.32
N LYS A 171 10.00 -6.52 30.88
CA LYS A 171 9.27 -7.59 30.18
C LYS A 171 8.46 -7.06 28.99
N ILE A 172 7.75 -5.94 29.15
CA ILE A 172 7.00 -5.30 28.06
C ILE A 172 7.94 -4.89 26.93
N ASN A 173 9.06 -4.24 27.26
CA ASN A 173 10.06 -3.83 26.28
C ASN A 173 10.65 -5.04 25.54
N TYR A 174 10.95 -6.13 26.23
CA TYR A 174 11.40 -7.37 25.60
C TYR A 174 10.37 -7.91 24.58
N VAL A 175 9.09 -7.97 24.96
CA VAL A 175 8.01 -8.44 24.08
C VAL A 175 7.82 -7.48 22.89
N ALA A 176 7.87 -6.16 23.12
CA ALA A 176 7.76 -5.16 22.05
C ALA A 176 8.89 -5.32 21.03
N ASN A 177 10.14 -5.48 21.47
CA ASN A 177 11.28 -5.70 20.59
C ASN A 177 11.16 -7.02 19.79
N LEU A 178 10.66 -8.09 20.42
CA LEU A 178 10.43 -9.36 19.72
C LEU A 178 9.32 -9.22 18.67
N LEU A 179 8.23 -8.53 18.99
CA LEU A 179 7.15 -8.27 18.05
C LEU A 179 7.62 -7.40 16.88
N ASP A 180 8.46 -6.39 17.13
CA ASP A 180 9.06 -5.55 16.08
C ASP A 180 9.92 -6.38 15.12
N GLN A 181 10.79 -7.24 15.65
CA GLN A 181 11.61 -8.15 14.82
C GLN A 181 10.76 -9.11 13.98
N VAL A 182 9.71 -9.70 14.58
CA VAL A 182 8.79 -10.58 13.85
C VAL A 182 8.04 -9.81 12.77
N PHE A 183 7.54 -8.61 13.09
CA PHE A 183 6.88 -7.73 12.14
C PHE A 183 7.77 -7.46 10.92
N VAL A 184 9.01 -7.04 11.13
CA VAL A 184 9.93 -6.68 10.05
C VAL A 184 10.29 -7.92 9.22
N ALA A 185 10.56 -9.06 9.88
CA ALA A 185 10.82 -10.30 9.19
C ALA A 185 9.65 -10.73 8.28
N LEU A 186 8.41 -10.52 8.74
CA LEU A 186 7.23 -10.75 7.91
C LEU A 186 7.20 -9.78 6.72
N LEU A 187 7.41 -8.48 6.93
CA LEU A 187 7.37 -7.52 5.83
C LEU A 187 8.42 -7.84 4.75
N ILE A 188 9.66 -8.17 5.15
CA ILE A 188 10.73 -8.61 4.25
C ILE A 188 10.32 -9.88 3.49
N ALA A 189 9.76 -10.88 4.18
CA ALA A 189 9.34 -12.13 3.56
C ALA A 189 8.22 -11.91 2.52
N PHE A 190 7.27 -11.01 2.81
CA PHE A 190 6.23 -10.63 1.87
C PHE A 190 6.81 -9.91 0.64
N ASP A 191 7.72 -8.96 0.84
CA ASP A 191 8.36 -8.26 -0.28
C ASP A 191 9.23 -9.19 -1.12
N ALA A 192 9.97 -10.12 -0.51
CA ALA A 192 10.71 -11.15 -1.24
C ALA A 192 9.79 -12.06 -2.06
N PHE A 193 8.65 -12.45 -1.50
CA PHE A 193 7.63 -13.23 -2.21
C PHE A 193 7.02 -12.47 -3.40
N THR A 194 6.64 -11.21 -3.20
CA THR A 194 6.07 -10.38 -4.28
C THR A 194 7.11 -10.07 -5.36
N LEU A 195 8.36 -9.82 -4.97
CA LEU A 195 9.50 -9.68 -5.88
C LEU A 195 9.70 -10.93 -6.73
N PHE A 196 9.67 -12.11 -6.12
CA PHE A 196 9.74 -13.38 -6.86
C PHE A 196 8.60 -13.50 -7.88
N CYS A 197 7.37 -13.15 -7.50
CA CYS A 197 6.22 -13.13 -8.41
C CYS A 197 6.45 -12.17 -9.59
N TYR A 198 6.92 -10.95 -9.34
CA TYR A 198 7.20 -9.97 -10.39
C TYR A 198 8.30 -10.46 -11.36
N ILE A 199 9.40 -11.01 -10.84
CA ILE A 199 10.49 -11.55 -11.66
C ILE A 199 9.99 -12.72 -12.51
N ARG A 200 9.27 -13.67 -11.89
CA ARG A 200 8.73 -14.84 -12.59
C ARG A 200 7.73 -14.45 -13.67
N TYR A 201 6.89 -13.45 -13.43
CA TYR A 201 5.98 -12.93 -14.43
C TYR A 201 6.73 -12.37 -15.65
N VAL A 202 7.73 -11.52 -15.42
CA VAL A 202 8.53 -10.89 -16.49
C VAL A 202 9.32 -11.92 -17.31
N THR A 203 9.88 -12.94 -16.66
CA THR A 203 10.74 -13.94 -17.31
C THR A 203 9.96 -15.03 -18.04
N SER A 204 8.87 -15.53 -17.45
CA SER A 204 8.23 -16.78 -17.88
C SER A 204 6.89 -16.58 -18.57
N LEU A 205 6.07 -15.61 -18.12
CA LEU A 205 4.67 -15.49 -18.54
C LEU A 205 4.45 -14.46 -19.67
N LYS A 206 5.41 -13.56 -19.92
CA LYS A 206 5.38 -12.61 -21.05
C LYS A 206 5.23 -13.31 -22.41
N LYS A 207 5.68 -14.57 -22.52
CA LYS A 207 5.71 -15.33 -23.78
C LYS A 207 4.39 -16.03 -24.12
N LEU A 208 3.42 -16.08 -23.19
CA LEU A 208 2.23 -16.94 -23.27
C LEU A 208 0.92 -16.18 -23.57
N GLY A 209 0.93 -14.85 -23.59
CA GLY A 209 -0.31 -14.06 -23.59
C GLY A 209 -0.88 -13.75 -24.98
N THR A 210 -2.14 -14.14 -25.18
CA THR A 210 -3.00 -13.81 -26.35
C THR A 210 -3.48 -12.35 -26.36
N ASP A 211 -3.41 -11.67 -25.22
CA ASP A 211 -3.82 -10.27 -25.06
C ASP A 211 -2.61 -9.34 -24.80
N ALA A 212 -2.10 -8.73 -25.88
CA ALA A 212 -0.94 -7.84 -25.84
C ALA A 212 -1.14 -6.63 -24.91
N ALA A 213 -2.39 -6.18 -24.74
CA ALA A 213 -2.76 -5.06 -23.87
C ALA A 213 -2.49 -5.38 -22.40
N LEU A 214 -3.05 -6.50 -21.95
CA LEU A 214 -2.94 -6.96 -20.57
C LEU A 214 -1.49 -7.30 -20.22
N VAL A 215 -0.78 -8.00 -21.12
CA VAL A 215 0.63 -8.36 -20.93
C VAL A 215 1.50 -7.13 -20.75
N ARG A 216 1.30 -6.08 -21.58
CA ARG A 216 2.06 -4.82 -21.46
C ARG A 216 1.80 -4.13 -20.12
N LYS A 217 0.54 -4.04 -19.69
CA LYS A 217 0.16 -3.45 -18.40
C LYS A 217 0.83 -4.15 -17.22
N LEU A 218 0.73 -5.48 -17.14
CA LEU A 218 1.33 -6.25 -16.06
C LEU A 218 2.87 -6.22 -16.12
N THR A 219 3.47 -6.08 -17.30
CA THR A 219 4.93 -5.90 -17.45
C THR A 219 5.40 -4.59 -16.84
N ILE A 220 4.71 -3.48 -17.12
CA ILE A 220 5.01 -2.17 -16.51
C ILE A 220 4.87 -2.29 -14.99
N LEU A 221 3.74 -2.83 -14.52
CA LEU A 221 3.47 -3.03 -13.10
C LEU A 221 4.56 -3.86 -12.41
N SER A 222 5.03 -4.93 -13.06
CA SER A 222 6.08 -5.80 -12.51
C SER A 222 7.45 -5.13 -12.45
N ARG A 223 7.81 -4.31 -13.45
CA ARG A 223 9.08 -3.56 -13.43
C ARG A 223 9.12 -2.56 -12.29
N PHE A 224 8.08 -1.72 -12.16
CA PHE A 224 7.97 -0.81 -11.03
C PHE A 224 7.87 -1.56 -9.70
N GLY A 225 7.17 -2.69 -9.68
CA GLY A 225 7.08 -3.59 -8.53
C GLY A 225 8.44 -4.06 -8.03
N ILE A 226 9.32 -4.52 -8.93
CA ILE A 226 10.70 -4.94 -8.60
C ILE A 226 11.47 -3.81 -7.91
N PHE A 227 11.52 -2.63 -8.54
CA PHE A 227 12.21 -1.47 -7.95
C PHE A 227 11.62 -1.09 -6.59
N SER A 228 10.30 -1.15 -6.46
CA SER A 228 9.60 -0.81 -5.22
C SER A 228 9.93 -1.79 -4.09
N CYS A 229 9.92 -3.10 -4.36
CA CYS A 229 10.25 -4.11 -3.36
C CYS A 229 11.73 -4.03 -2.96
N LEU A 230 12.65 -3.82 -3.92
CA LEU A 230 14.07 -3.61 -3.60
C LEU A 230 14.28 -2.35 -2.75
N TRP A 231 13.54 -1.28 -3.03
CA TRP A 231 13.60 -0.05 -2.23
C TRP A 231 13.12 -0.28 -0.80
N ILE A 232 11.98 -0.94 -0.60
CA ILE A 232 11.43 -1.22 0.73
C ILE A 232 12.32 -2.17 1.52
N VAL A 233 12.79 -3.25 0.90
CA VAL A 233 13.72 -4.19 1.57
C VAL A 233 15.02 -3.48 1.94
N GLY A 234 15.57 -2.65 1.03
CA GLY A 234 16.74 -1.84 1.32
C GLY A 234 16.49 -0.92 2.52
N TRP A 235 15.40 -0.16 2.49
CA TRP A 235 15.00 0.72 3.58
C TRP A 235 14.90 -0.02 4.92
N GLN A 236 14.21 -1.17 4.98
CA GLN A 236 14.09 -1.97 6.21
C GLN A 236 15.44 -2.48 6.71
N LEU A 237 16.26 -3.05 5.83
CA LEU A 237 17.59 -3.55 6.21
C LEU A 237 18.46 -2.41 6.75
N PHE A 238 18.42 -1.26 6.12
CA PHE A 238 19.21 -0.11 6.53
C PHE A 238 18.70 0.58 7.81
N THR A 239 17.41 0.45 8.14
CA THR A 239 16.90 0.84 9.47
C THR A 239 17.40 -0.13 10.56
N PHE A 240 17.53 -1.42 10.24
CA PHE A 240 18.01 -2.45 11.17
C PHE A 240 19.50 -2.39 11.47
N VAL A 241 20.34 -2.10 10.47
CA VAL A 241 21.80 -2.16 10.61
C VAL A 241 22.34 -1.21 11.70
N PRO A 242 21.95 0.08 11.78
CA PRO A 242 22.38 0.99 12.84
C PRO A 242 21.94 0.53 14.23
N TYR A 243 20.71 0.01 14.36
CA TYR A 243 20.20 -0.54 15.62
C TYR A 243 21.06 -1.71 16.10
N TYR A 244 21.40 -2.65 15.21
CA TYR A 244 22.27 -3.77 15.53
C TYR A 244 23.70 -3.33 15.86
N ILE A 245 24.29 -2.40 15.10
CA ILE A 245 25.63 -1.87 15.39
C ILE A 245 25.67 -1.28 16.81
N TYR A 246 24.65 -0.50 17.18
CA TYR A 246 24.53 0.07 18.51
C TYR A 246 24.36 -1.01 19.60
N GLN A 247 23.50 -2.01 19.37
CA GLN A 247 23.22 -3.07 20.34
C GLN A 247 24.43 -3.98 20.62
N PHE A 248 25.28 -4.23 19.62
CA PHE A 248 26.46 -5.09 19.73
C PHE A 248 27.75 -4.33 20.07
N GLY A 249 27.64 -3.12 20.61
CA GLY A 249 28.77 -2.35 21.15
C GLY A 249 29.61 -1.61 20.10
N GLY A 250 29.12 -1.47 18.88
CA GLY A 250 29.70 -0.58 17.90
C GLY A 250 29.37 0.89 18.20
N THR A 251 30.38 1.77 18.13
CA THR A 251 30.18 3.21 18.31
C THR A 251 30.11 3.90 16.96
N LEU A 252 28.92 4.36 16.56
CA LEU A 252 28.75 5.31 15.46
C LEU A 252 28.76 6.74 16.03
N PRO A 253 29.41 7.71 15.38
CA PRO A 253 29.30 9.11 15.79
C PRO A 253 27.83 9.57 15.77
N ASN A 254 27.39 10.31 16.79
CA ASN A 254 25.99 10.78 16.92
C ASN A 254 25.49 11.52 15.68
N ILE A 255 26.35 12.28 15.00
CA ILE A 255 26.01 13.00 13.76
C ILE A 255 25.71 12.02 12.61
N THR A 256 26.48 10.93 12.52
CA THR A 256 26.26 9.88 11.52
C THR A 256 24.95 9.16 11.78
N LEU A 257 24.65 8.84 13.05
CA LEU A 257 23.38 8.22 13.44
C LEU A 257 22.19 9.12 13.10
N LEU A 258 22.27 10.41 13.45
CA LEU A 258 21.24 11.40 13.13
C LEU A 258 21.02 11.50 11.62
N SER A 259 22.09 11.63 10.83
CA SER A 259 22.01 11.74 9.37
C SER A 259 21.38 10.50 8.72
N LEU A 260 21.74 9.31 9.23
CA LEU A 260 21.15 8.05 8.77
C LEU A 260 19.66 7.97 9.11
N SER A 261 19.27 8.31 10.35
CA SER A 261 17.87 8.36 10.77
C SER A 261 17.04 9.25 9.85
N THR A 262 17.50 10.48 9.59
CA THR A 262 16.84 11.43 8.69
C THR A 262 16.62 10.84 7.30
N VAL A 263 17.64 10.24 6.70
CA VAL A 263 17.54 9.66 5.36
C VAL A 263 16.52 8.51 5.33
N PHE A 264 16.50 7.66 6.36
CA PHE A 264 15.59 6.52 6.41
C PHE A 264 14.15 6.92 6.70
N GLU A 265 13.92 7.94 7.51
CA GLU A 265 12.57 8.41 7.77
C GLU A 265 11.94 9.13 6.58
N LEU A 266 12.76 9.74 5.71
CA LEU A 266 12.31 10.32 4.46
C LEU A 266 12.17 9.30 3.32
N ALA A 267 12.75 8.10 3.44
CA ALA A 267 12.76 7.09 2.38
C ALA A 267 11.36 6.63 1.92
N PRO A 268 10.33 6.51 2.78
CA PRO A 268 8.97 6.21 2.34
C PRO A 268 8.38 7.26 1.39
N PHE A 269 8.81 8.52 1.46
CA PHE A 269 8.38 9.52 0.48
C PHE A 269 8.93 9.24 -0.92
N LEU A 270 10.17 8.77 -1.04
CA LEU A 270 10.69 8.39 -2.36
C LEU A 270 9.92 7.19 -2.92
N TYR A 271 9.59 6.23 -2.06
CA TYR A 271 8.73 5.10 -2.44
C TYR A 271 7.39 5.59 -3.00
N THR A 272 6.69 6.51 -2.32
CA THR A 272 5.39 7.01 -2.79
C THR A 272 5.51 7.80 -4.09
N PHE A 273 6.61 8.55 -4.33
CA PHE A 273 6.89 9.15 -5.64
C PHE A 273 6.98 8.11 -6.75
N VAL A 274 7.71 7.01 -6.52
CA VAL A 274 7.81 5.90 -7.48
C VAL A 274 6.44 5.28 -7.76
N GLN A 275 5.59 5.14 -6.73
CA GLN A 275 4.23 4.62 -6.89
C GLN A 275 3.33 5.56 -7.71
N ILE A 276 3.41 6.87 -7.48
CA ILE A 276 2.68 7.88 -8.25
C ILE A 276 3.16 7.88 -9.71
N LEU A 277 4.47 7.83 -9.93
CA LEU A 277 5.07 7.74 -11.27
C LEU A 277 4.62 6.47 -12.01
N MET A 278 4.60 5.33 -11.34
CA MET A 278 4.07 4.09 -11.90
C MET A 278 2.62 4.27 -12.36
N LYS A 279 1.77 4.89 -11.53
CA LYS A 279 0.37 5.16 -11.86
C LYS A 279 0.25 6.10 -13.07
N TRP A 280 1.09 7.13 -13.13
CA TRP A 280 1.18 8.04 -14.28
C TRP A 280 1.58 7.31 -15.58
N VAL A 281 2.62 6.46 -15.52
CA VAL A 281 3.07 5.68 -16.68
C VAL A 281 1.99 4.69 -17.15
N LEU A 282 1.27 4.06 -16.23
CA LEU A 282 0.14 3.20 -16.55
C LEU A 282 -1.01 3.97 -17.21
N TYR A 283 -1.24 5.22 -16.82
CA TYR A 283 -2.20 6.10 -17.47
C TYR A 283 -1.77 6.44 -18.91
N LEU A 284 -0.53 6.89 -19.13
CA LEU A 284 -0.02 7.25 -20.47
C LEU A 284 -0.02 6.06 -21.44
N ASN A 285 0.37 4.86 -20.98
CA ASN A 285 0.42 3.68 -21.83
C ASN A 285 -0.97 3.11 -22.17
N ARG A 286 -2.03 3.67 -21.62
CA ARG A 286 -3.40 3.19 -21.82
C ARG A 286 -3.98 3.61 -23.17
N GLU A 287 -3.66 4.81 -23.64
CA GLU A 287 -4.12 5.33 -24.93
C GLU A 287 -3.61 4.46 -26.10
N SER A 288 -2.36 4.02 -26.01
CA SER A 288 -1.76 3.13 -27.01
C SER A 288 -2.35 1.71 -27.01
N VAL A 289 -3.16 1.35 -26.02
CA VAL A 289 -3.66 -0.01 -25.82
C VAL A 289 -5.13 -0.10 -26.17
N GLU A 290 -5.93 0.88 -25.71
CA GLU A 290 -7.35 0.98 -26.08
C GLU A 290 -7.53 1.43 -27.55
N GLY A 291 -6.59 2.21 -28.09
CA GLY A 291 -6.56 2.56 -29.52
C GLY A 291 -6.36 1.33 -30.42
N THR A 292 -5.48 0.40 -30.03
CA THR A 292 -5.23 -0.83 -30.80
C THR A 292 -6.41 -1.80 -30.75
N ALA A 293 -7.05 -1.95 -29.57
CA ALA A 293 -8.23 -2.80 -29.42
C ALA A 293 -9.41 -2.32 -30.30
N ARG A 294 -9.65 -1.01 -30.37
CA ARG A 294 -10.71 -0.44 -31.22
C ARG A 294 -10.42 -0.58 -32.71
N SER A 295 -9.17 -0.45 -33.15
CA SER A 295 -8.79 -0.64 -34.56
C SER A 295 -8.90 -2.10 -35.02
N CYS A 296 -8.65 -3.08 -34.13
CA CYS A 296 -8.88 -4.49 -34.44
C CYS A 296 -10.38 -4.83 -34.54
N GLU A 297 -11.22 -4.20 -33.71
CA GLU A 297 -12.68 -4.41 -33.73
C GLU A 297 -13.36 -3.75 -34.95
N SER A 298 -12.86 -2.61 -35.43
CA SER A 298 -13.34 -2.00 -36.68
C SER A 298 -12.95 -2.81 -37.92
N GLY A 299 -11.73 -3.35 -37.98
CA GLY A 299 -11.28 -4.21 -39.09
C GLY A 299 -12.03 -5.56 -39.18
N ALA A 300 -12.46 -6.10 -38.04
CA ALA A 300 -13.28 -7.33 -38.01
C ALA A 300 -14.73 -7.11 -38.46
N LYS A 301 -15.27 -5.88 -38.36
CA LYS A 301 -16.61 -5.55 -38.86
C LYS A 301 -16.63 -5.32 -40.37
N ASP A 302 -15.59 -4.72 -40.94
CA ASP A 302 -15.54 -4.45 -42.39
C ASP A 302 -15.27 -5.72 -43.23
N SER A 303 -14.56 -6.70 -42.67
CA SER A 303 -14.33 -8.00 -43.33
C SER A 303 -15.57 -8.90 -43.39
N ASN A 304 -16.56 -8.72 -42.49
CA ASN A 304 -17.82 -9.46 -42.51
C ASN A 304 -18.90 -8.85 -43.41
N VAL A 305 -18.74 -7.60 -43.85
CA VAL A 305 -19.69 -6.93 -44.76
C VAL A 305 -19.32 -7.12 -46.24
N SER A 306 -18.05 -7.40 -46.55
CA SER A 306 -17.58 -7.62 -47.93
C SER A 306 -17.92 -9.02 -48.49
N GLY A 307 -18.22 -10.01 -47.63
CA GLY A 307 -18.48 -11.40 -48.05
C GLY A 307 -19.93 -11.74 -48.44
N ARG A 308 -20.89 -10.80 -48.37
CA ARG A 308 -22.33 -11.13 -48.49
C ARG A 308 -23.09 -10.40 -49.60
N LYS A 309 -22.40 -9.91 -50.64
CA LYS A 309 -23.01 -9.35 -51.86
C LYS A 309 -22.52 -10.06 -53.12
N ALA A 310 -22.72 -11.37 -53.20
CA ALA A 310 -22.57 -12.11 -54.45
C ALA A 310 -23.39 -13.41 -54.47
N SER A 311 -24.66 -13.37 -54.07
CA SER A 311 -25.68 -14.29 -54.59
C SER A 311 -27.03 -13.80 -54.14
N ASP A 312 -27.86 -13.40 -55.10
CA ASP A 312 -29.30 -13.71 -55.18
C ASP A 312 -30.00 -12.63 -56.02
N ARG A 313 -30.14 -12.98 -57.30
CA ARG A 313 -30.91 -12.28 -58.32
C ARG A 313 -31.98 -13.26 -58.82
N LYS A 314 -33.22 -12.76 -58.90
CA LYS A 314 -34.49 -13.39 -59.38
C LYS A 314 -35.25 -14.15 -58.26
N THR A 315 -36.55 -13.94 -58.03
CA THR A 315 -37.66 -13.64 -58.96
C THR A 315 -38.86 -13.04 -58.21
N SER A 316 -39.62 -12.20 -58.91
CA SER A 316 -41.01 -11.74 -58.68
C SER A 316 -41.98 -12.93 -58.47
N ASP A 317 -43.16 -12.87 -57.83
CA ASP A 317 -44.29 -11.91 -57.94
C ASP A 317 -45.39 -12.23 -56.84
N PRO A 318 -46.67 -11.74 -56.83
CA PRO A 318 -47.25 -11.03 -55.67
C PRO A 318 -48.55 -11.61 -55.03
N GLN A 319 -49.06 -10.87 -54.02
CA GLN A 319 -50.45 -10.74 -53.51
C GLN A 319 -51.14 -11.82 -52.63
N LYS A 320 -51.56 -11.41 -51.41
CA LYS A 320 -52.96 -11.41 -50.88
C LYS A 320 -52.97 -11.12 -49.36
N THR A 321 -53.37 -9.92 -48.94
CA THR A 321 -54.68 -9.56 -48.32
C THR A 321 -55.10 -10.38 -47.08
N GLY A 322 -55.20 -9.73 -45.91
CA GLY A 322 -55.92 -10.24 -44.73
C GLY A 322 -55.54 -9.56 -43.42
N MET A 323 -56.23 -8.47 -43.07
CA MET A 323 -56.33 -7.84 -41.72
C MET A 323 -57.71 -8.24 -41.12
N PRO A 324 -58.11 -7.83 -39.89
CA PRO A 324 -57.50 -7.92 -38.55
C PRO A 324 -58.48 -8.50 -37.48
N LEU A 325 -58.01 -8.85 -36.27
CA LEU A 325 -58.80 -9.02 -35.01
C LEU A 325 -57.76 -9.23 -33.88
N ARG A 326 -57.43 -8.27 -33.00
CA ARG A 326 -58.14 -7.58 -31.89
C ARG A 326 -58.59 -8.51 -30.74
N LEU A 327 -57.96 -8.34 -29.56
CA LEU A 327 -58.43 -8.37 -28.15
C LEU A 327 -57.22 -8.72 -27.26
N SER A 328 -56.70 -7.76 -26.46
CA SER A 328 -56.99 -7.51 -25.02
C SER A 328 -56.46 -8.63 -24.13
N ASP A 329 -56.06 -8.48 -22.88
CA ASP A 329 -55.70 -7.40 -21.95
C ASP A 329 -55.20 -8.16 -20.71
N THR A 330 -54.26 -7.58 -19.94
CA THR A 330 -53.96 -7.91 -18.53
C THR A 330 -53.45 -9.34 -18.20
N ASP A 331 -52.46 -9.56 -17.33
CA ASP A 331 -52.53 -9.28 -15.90
C ASP A 331 -51.17 -9.20 -15.21
N ALA A 332 -51.23 -8.62 -14.01
CA ALA A 332 -50.15 -8.24 -13.14
C ALA A 332 -49.68 -9.33 -12.17
N LYS A 333 -48.44 -9.13 -11.65
CA LYS A 333 -47.94 -9.36 -10.29
C LYS A 333 -48.43 -10.59 -9.49
N THR A 334 -47.48 -11.40 -9.04
CA THR A 334 -47.22 -11.80 -7.62
C THR A 334 -45.92 -12.64 -7.60
N SER A 335 -44.86 -12.31 -6.86
CA SER A 335 -44.62 -12.25 -5.40
C SER A 335 -44.05 -13.57 -4.83
N THR A 336 -42.86 -13.41 -4.21
CA THR A 336 -42.25 -14.10 -3.06
C THR A 336 -42.33 -15.62 -2.87
N THR A 337 -41.17 -16.26 -2.67
CA THR A 337 -40.74 -16.92 -1.41
C THR A 337 -39.33 -17.52 -1.59
N ASN A 338 -38.35 -17.09 -0.78
CA ASN A 338 -37.81 -17.78 0.40
C ASN A 338 -37.43 -19.25 0.18
N ASN A 339 -36.14 -19.57 0.32
CA ASN A 339 -35.71 -20.66 1.19
C ASN A 339 -34.24 -20.52 1.60
N ALA A 340 -34.05 -20.38 2.91
CA ALA A 340 -32.82 -20.59 3.64
C ALA A 340 -32.71 -22.08 4.03
N THR A 341 -31.52 -22.66 3.95
CA THR A 341 -31.16 -23.91 4.65
C THR A 341 -29.62 -23.91 4.74
N ILE A 342 -29.01 -23.41 5.81
CA ILE A 342 -28.63 -24.13 7.05
C ILE A 342 -28.14 -25.56 6.75
N GLY A 343 -26.83 -25.74 6.75
CA GLY A 343 -26.16 -27.03 6.79
C GLY A 343 -24.96 -26.96 7.73
N ARG A 344 -25.22 -27.09 9.03
CA ARG A 344 -24.23 -27.44 10.06
C ARG A 344 -23.60 -28.78 9.68
N PHE A 345 -22.27 -28.85 9.69
CA PHE A 345 -21.55 -30.08 10.00
C PHE A 345 -20.54 -29.78 11.11
N THR A 346 -20.90 -30.23 12.31
CA THR A 346 -20.01 -30.49 13.43
C THR A 346 -19.82 -32.00 13.56
N ASN A 347 -18.70 -32.37 14.18
CA ASN A 347 -18.33 -33.70 14.71
C ASN A 347 -17.67 -34.63 13.67
N ASN A 348 -16.59 -35.36 13.97
CA ASN A 348 -15.82 -35.55 15.19
C ASN A 348 -14.62 -36.46 14.82
N LEU A 349 -13.68 -36.59 15.77
CA LEU A 349 -12.75 -37.71 16.04
C LEU A 349 -11.26 -37.50 15.70
N LYS A 350 -10.51 -37.35 16.81
CA LYS A 350 -9.34 -38.16 17.23
C LYS A 350 -8.19 -38.26 16.23
N GLU A 351 -7.06 -37.64 16.56
CA GLU A 351 -6.02 -38.11 17.50
C GLU A 351 -5.28 -36.93 18.10
#